data_AF-A0A3M3K928-F1
#
_entry.id   AF-A0A3M3K928-F1
#
_cell.length_a   1.000
_cell.length_b   1.000
_cell.length_c   1.000
_cell.angle_alpha   90.00
_cell.angle_beta   90.00
_cell.angle_gamma   90.00
#
_symmetry.space_group_name_H-M   'P 1'
#
loop_
_entity.id
_entity.type
_entity.pdbx_description
1 polymer ?
#
loop_
_entity_poly.entity_id
_entity_poly.type
_entity_poly.pdbx_seq_one_letter_code
_entity_poly.pdbx_strand_id
1 'polypeptide(L)'
;MALSYDDAEAVIDEFCKTYPQALTITYNLALNQEELYGPQNSVALRGRIDGSYRAASRRADFALANCDSNQEFERTLRHEILGHYGINTFSPAEKRAVLDGIVAGRNAPKLVELWAQVDQLYPALNDSRKAEEVFAFACENIEPQARADATLGAQSFKETCIDRSRPMQISDLINLTTMVAEGLHDRSRSQQNFPASDNAQFKIETAPRTSEYPVWLAVPPDDRDKARLSAGRLSDGRAAIAWNKEEKLWFARPGCDLDRITDWLPDPSRRAGGGDAESEFLDVLTQAGLVVKGMPVMNGSRQRVATVDDKHGKKSGVYCGFLDRRPAGWFINYHRADSPKDVTNWTATGGESDPITRLHIRAGAKQAQEDAARDRAVTYAKQTLAAKRLYDRLPAADPAHPYLVRKGIPPTPDIRQTRNGALVVPFFNASGTFKTLQYIPPEGEKFLFKDAPKQEHFLVVGGPLDPVNPILYAEGYATARSLNLATGLPVVMT
;
A
#
# COMPACT_ATOMS: atom_id res chain seq x y z
N MET A 1 50.36 -14.93 -7.53
CA MET A 1 50.91 -13.54 -7.46
C MET A 1 49.78 -12.67 -7.97
N ALA A 2 49.50 -11.54 -7.32
CA ALA A 2 48.46 -10.62 -7.77
C ALA A 2 48.69 -10.22 -9.24
N LEU A 3 47.61 -10.12 -10.01
CA LEU A 3 47.68 -9.65 -11.38
C LEU A 3 48.23 -8.22 -11.42
N SER A 4 49.14 -7.94 -12.36
CA SER A 4 49.65 -6.58 -12.53
C SER A 4 48.61 -5.69 -13.23
N TYR A 5 48.72 -4.37 -13.05
CA TYR A 5 47.86 -3.42 -13.77
C TYR A 5 48.03 -3.54 -15.29
N ASP A 6 49.27 -3.64 -15.77
CA ASP A 6 49.57 -3.77 -17.20
C ASP A 6 48.95 -5.06 -17.79
N ASP A 7 49.03 -6.18 -17.06
CA ASP A 7 48.41 -7.43 -17.50
C ASP A 7 46.88 -7.33 -17.52
N ALA A 8 46.28 -6.68 -16.51
CA ALA A 8 44.84 -6.47 -16.45
C ALA A 8 44.34 -5.58 -17.59
N GLU A 9 45.02 -4.47 -17.88
CA GLU A 9 44.70 -3.59 -19.01
C GLU A 9 44.81 -4.33 -20.35
N ALA A 10 45.87 -5.12 -20.54
CA ALA A 10 46.04 -5.92 -21.76
C ALA A 10 44.89 -6.94 -21.95
N VAL A 11 44.42 -7.58 -20.88
CA VAL A 11 43.28 -8.50 -20.92
C VAL A 11 41.97 -7.74 -21.22
N ILE A 12 41.74 -6.58 -20.61
CA ILE A 12 40.57 -5.73 -20.90
C ILE A 12 40.56 -5.30 -22.36
N ASP A 13 41.70 -4.88 -22.91
CA ASP A 13 41.82 -4.47 -24.30
C ASP A 13 41.47 -5.61 -25.26
N GLU A 14 41.99 -6.83 -25.02
CA GLU A 14 41.66 -7.99 -25.84
C GLU A 14 40.19 -8.41 -25.69
N PHE A 15 39.65 -8.32 -24.48
CA PHE A 15 38.23 -8.54 -24.21
C PHE A 15 37.37 -7.53 -24.97
N CYS A 16 37.75 -6.26 -25.02
CA CYS A 16 37.02 -5.21 -25.74
C CYS A 16 37.14 -5.32 -27.27
N LYS A 17 38.27 -5.83 -27.80
CA LYS A 17 38.36 -6.19 -29.23
C LYS A 17 37.37 -7.31 -29.57
N THR A 18 37.24 -8.28 -28.68
CA THR A 18 36.30 -9.39 -28.82
C THR A 18 34.85 -8.94 -28.61
N TYR A 19 34.57 -8.04 -27.67
CA TYR A 19 33.23 -7.54 -27.38
C TYR A 19 33.22 -6.01 -27.46
N PRO A 20 33.10 -5.40 -28.65
CA PRO A 20 33.23 -3.95 -28.81
C PRO A 20 32.25 -3.13 -27.98
N GLN A 21 31.08 -3.68 -27.61
CA GLN A 21 30.12 -3.02 -26.72
C GLN A 21 30.66 -2.81 -25.29
N ALA A 22 31.66 -3.59 -24.87
CA ALA A 22 32.33 -3.48 -23.58
C ALA A 22 33.17 -2.19 -23.46
N LEU A 23 33.50 -1.52 -24.57
CA LEU A 23 34.17 -0.20 -24.59
C LEU A 23 33.31 0.91 -23.99
N THR A 24 32.00 0.68 -23.84
CA THR A 24 31.07 1.66 -23.26
C THR A 24 31.09 1.68 -21.72
N ILE A 25 31.89 0.80 -21.11
CA ILE A 25 31.99 0.59 -19.67
C ILE A 25 33.26 1.26 -19.16
N THR A 26 33.16 1.92 -18.00
CA THR A 26 34.32 2.45 -17.29
C THR A 26 34.93 1.36 -16.41
N TYR A 27 36.20 1.03 -16.62
CA TYR A 27 36.94 0.04 -15.82
C TYR A 27 37.72 0.76 -14.72
N ASN A 28 37.57 0.27 -13.49
CA ASN A 28 38.25 0.80 -12.32
C ASN A 28 39.03 -0.32 -11.64
N LEU A 29 40.35 -0.23 -11.70
CA LEU A 29 41.26 -1.25 -11.19
C LEU A 29 41.88 -0.77 -9.88
N ALA A 30 41.88 -1.64 -8.89
CA ALA A 30 42.58 -1.40 -7.62
C ALA A 30 43.39 -2.63 -7.22
N LEU A 31 44.40 -2.43 -6.39
CA LEU A 31 45.22 -3.54 -5.94
C LEU A 31 44.39 -4.47 -5.04
N ASN A 32 43.52 -3.92 -4.20
CA ASN A 32 42.71 -4.67 -3.25
C ASN A 32 41.24 -4.16 -3.19
N GLN A 33 40.35 -4.97 -2.62
CA GLN A 33 38.91 -4.67 -2.59
C GLN A 33 38.55 -3.53 -1.60
N GLU A 34 39.42 -3.26 -0.63
CA GLU A 34 39.27 -2.18 0.33
C GLU A 34 39.46 -0.80 -0.31
N GLU A 35 40.35 -0.68 -1.31
CA GLU A 35 40.51 0.53 -2.11
C GLU A 35 39.26 0.88 -2.93
N LEU A 36 38.51 -0.13 -3.38
CA LEU A 36 37.30 0.06 -4.19
C LEU A 36 36.06 0.31 -3.34
N TYR A 37 35.91 -0.43 -2.24
CA TYR A 37 34.65 -0.51 -1.50
C TYR A 37 34.78 -0.01 -0.06
N GLY A 38 35.98 0.33 0.39
CA GLY A 38 36.29 0.81 1.74
C GLY A 38 36.76 -0.29 2.71
N PRO A 39 37.37 0.09 3.85
CA PRO A 39 38.06 -0.83 4.77
C PRO A 39 37.16 -1.94 5.38
N GLN A 40 35.86 -1.68 5.50
CA GLN A 40 34.85 -2.61 6.00
C GLN A 40 34.57 -3.80 5.06
N ASN A 41 35.09 -3.73 3.83
CA ASN A 41 34.93 -4.75 2.81
C ASN A 41 36.20 -5.55 2.60
N SER A 42 37.04 -5.76 3.62
CA SER A 42 38.20 -6.64 3.48
C SER A 42 37.81 -8.11 3.27
N VAL A 43 38.72 -8.89 2.67
CA VAL A 43 38.52 -10.33 2.44
C VAL A 43 38.15 -11.06 3.74
N ALA A 44 38.79 -10.70 4.85
CA ALA A 44 38.54 -11.28 6.17
C ALA A 44 37.12 -11.00 6.71
N LEU A 45 36.51 -9.87 6.33
CA LEU A 45 35.21 -9.43 6.86
C LEU A 45 34.05 -9.77 5.93
N ARG A 46 34.27 -9.77 4.61
CA ARG A 46 33.20 -9.89 3.61
C ARG A 46 33.40 -11.01 2.59
N GLY A 47 34.50 -11.74 2.69
CA GLY A 47 34.89 -12.71 1.67
C GLY A 47 35.54 -12.02 0.47
N ARG A 48 36.04 -12.84 -0.45
CA ARG A 48 36.74 -12.41 -1.67
C ARG A 48 35.75 -11.81 -2.66
N ILE A 49 36.04 -10.61 -3.16
CA ILE A 49 35.27 -9.92 -4.20
C ILE A 49 36.21 -9.66 -5.38
N ASP A 50 36.06 -10.44 -6.45
CA ASP A 50 36.96 -10.36 -7.61
C ASP A 50 36.61 -9.15 -8.51
N GLY A 51 35.31 -8.87 -8.67
CA GLY A 51 34.82 -7.74 -9.45
C GLY A 51 33.39 -7.36 -9.07
N SER A 52 32.93 -6.23 -9.63
CA SER A 52 31.52 -5.83 -9.56
C SER A 52 31.14 -4.88 -10.70
N TYR A 53 30.05 -5.17 -11.41
CA TYR A 53 29.43 -4.28 -12.38
C TYR A 53 28.30 -3.44 -11.78
N ARG A 54 28.33 -2.13 -12.03
CA ARG A 54 27.38 -1.13 -11.56
C ARG A 54 26.56 -0.57 -12.71
N ALA A 55 25.38 -1.13 -12.91
CA ALA A 55 24.50 -0.80 -14.03
C ALA A 55 24.09 0.68 -14.08
N ALA A 56 23.96 1.36 -12.93
CA ALA A 56 23.56 2.76 -12.85
C ALA A 56 24.64 3.73 -13.38
N SER A 57 25.91 3.37 -13.24
CA SER A 57 27.07 4.20 -13.60
C SER A 57 27.88 3.64 -14.77
N ARG A 58 27.49 2.47 -15.32
CA ARG A 58 28.24 1.72 -16.34
C ARG A 58 29.71 1.56 -15.95
N ARG A 59 29.94 1.17 -14.70
CA ARG A 59 31.26 1.01 -14.13
C ARG A 59 31.50 -0.43 -13.71
N ALA A 60 32.65 -0.97 -14.05
CA ALA A 60 33.12 -2.26 -13.54
C ALA A 60 34.35 -2.02 -12.66
N ASP A 61 34.26 -2.44 -11.41
CA ASP A 61 35.31 -2.34 -10.40
C ASP A 61 35.99 -3.71 -10.27
N PHE A 62 37.33 -3.81 -10.26
CA PHE A 62 38.07 -5.08 -10.11
C PHE A 62 39.23 -4.99 -9.12
N ALA A 63 39.32 -5.96 -8.22
CA ALA A 63 40.39 -6.06 -7.22
C ALA A 63 41.47 -7.05 -7.70
N LEU A 64 42.62 -6.53 -8.15
CA LEU A 64 43.65 -7.32 -8.84
C LEU A 64 44.36 -8.36 -7.95
N ALA A 65 44.48 -8.11 -6.64
CA ALA A 65 45.02 -9.10 -5.70
C ALA A 65 44.12 -10.34 -5.54
N ASN A 66 42.86 -10.24 -5.96
CA ASN A 66 41.92 -11.34 -5.99
C ASN A 66 41.86 -11.99 -7.38
N CYS A 67 42.89 -11.85 -8.22
CA CYS A 67 43.01 -12.58 -9.49
C CYS A 67 44.44 -13.10 -9.60
N ASP A 68 44.60 -14.42 -9.62
CA ASP A 68 45.90 -15.09 -9.60
C ASP A 68 46.49 -15.29 -11.02
N SER A 69 45.71 -15.01 -12.08
CA SER A 69 46.13 -15.15 -13.48
C SER A 69 45.26 -14.33 -14.45
N ASN A 70 45.78 -14.10 -15.66
CA ASN A 70 45.03 -13.48 -16.77
C ASN A 70 43.75 -14.27 -17.09
N GLN A 71 43.80 -15.60 -17.02
CA GLN A 71 42.65 -16.48 -17.29
C GLN A 71 41.54 -16.32 -16.23
N GLU A 72 41.92 -16.19 -14.96
CA GLU A 72 40.96 -15.96 -13.89
C GLU A 72 40.34 -14.57 -13.99
N PHE A 73 41.13 -13.55 -14.32
CA PHE A 73 40.63 -12.21 -14.54
C PHE A 73 39.69 -12.11 -15.75
N GLU A 74 40.02 -12.80 -16.85
CA GLU A 74 39.14 -12.91 -18.02
C GLU A 74 37.82 -13.62 -17.68
N ARG A 75 37.86 -14.64 -16.80
CA ARG A 75 36.66 -15.29 -16.27
C ARG A 75 35.80 -14.30 -15.49
N THR A 76 36.40 -13.48 -14.63
CA THR A 76 35.70 -12.40 -13.90
C THR A 76 35.13 -11.34 -14.85
N LEU A 77 35.85 -10.97 -15.91
CA LEU A 77 35.32 -10.08 -16.95
C LEU A 77 34.09 -10.67 -17.64
N ARG A 78 34.07 -11.98 -17.94
CA ARG A 78 32.87 -12.62 -18.48
C ARG A 78 31.72 -12.59 -17.48
N HIS A 79 31.97 -12.84 -16.20
CA HIS A 79 30.97 -12.77 -15.14
C HIS A 79 30.34 -11.37 -15.07
N GLU A 80 31.16 -10.33 -14.93
CA GLU A 80 30.69 -8.95 -14.76
C GLU A 80 30.10 -8.37 -16.04
N ILE A 81 30.75 -8.59 -17.18
CA ILE A 81 30.42 -7.89 -18.42
C ILE A 81 29.45 -8.70 -19.28
N LEU A 82 29.69 -9.99 -19.53
CA LEU A 82 28.72 -10.79 -20.29
C LEU A 82 27.52 -11.20 -19.42
N GLY A 83 27.74 -11.40 -18.12
CA GLY A 83 26.68 -11.67 -17.14
C GLY A 83 25.87 -10.43 -16.80
N HIS A 84 26.38 -9.58 -15.90
CA HIS A 84 25.60 -8.47 -15.33
C HIS A 84 25.35 -7.30 -16.29
N TYR A 85 26.34 -6.89 -17.08
CA TYR A 85 26.09 -5.90 -18.16
C TYR A 85 25.27 -6.53 -19.29
N GLY A 86 25.65 -7.73 -19.73
CA GLY A 86 25.04 -8.42 -20.86
C GLY A 86 23.55 -8.72 -20.65
N ILE A 87 23.14 -9.19 -19.47
CA ILE A 87 21.71 -9.41 -19.19
C ILE A 87 20.90 -8.11 -19.19
N ASN A 88 21.52 -6.96 -18.92
CA ASN A 88 20.88 -5.64 -18.99
C ASN A 88 20.74 -5.12 -20.43
N THR A 89 21.17 -5.87 -21.45
CA THR A 89 20.84 -5.62 -22.86
C THR A 89 19.47 -6.12 -23.27
N PHE A 90 18.80 -6.94 -22.46
CA PHE A 90 17.37 -7.20 -22.60
C PHE A 90 16.58 -5.98 -22.14
N SER A 91 15.39 -5.75 -22.72
CA SER A 91 14.44 -4.81 -22.15
C SER A 91 14.04 -5.27 -20.72
N PRO A 92 13.51 -4.38 -19.86
CA PRO A 92 13.15 -4.76 -18.49
C PRO A 92 12.21 -5.97 -18.40
N ALA A 93 11.22 -6.07 -19.30
CA ALA A 93 10.29 -7.19 -19.35
C ALA A 93 10.97 -8.50 -19.79
N GLU A 94 11.87 -8.42 -20.77
CA GLU A 94 12.61 -9.58 -21.26
C GLU A 94 13.63 -10.09 -20.22
N LYS A 95 14.37 -9.18 -19.56
CA LYS A 95 15.29 -9.54 -18.47
C LYS A 95 14.53 -10.31 -17.38
N ARG A 96 13.35 -9.82 -16.98
CA ARG A 96 12.48 -10.51 -16.03
C ARG A 96 12.08 -11.89 -16.50
N ALA A 97 11.69 -12.03 -17.77
CA ALA A 97 11.33 -13.32 -18.35
C ALA A 97 12.51 -14.31 -18.33
N VAL A 98 13.74 -13.85 -18.61
CA VAL A 98 14.95 -14.67 -18.48
C VAL A 98 15.15 -15.15 -17.04
N LEU A 99 15.13 -14.23 -16.07
CA LEU A 99 15.34 -14.57 -14.66
C LEU A 99 14.27 -15.56 -14.14
N ASP A 100 13.01 -15.33 -14.47
CA ASP A 100 11.92 -16.25 -14.11
C ASP A 100 12.11 -17.64 -14.75
N GLY A 101 12.58 -17.68 -16.01
CA GLY A 101 12.90 -18.93 -16.71
C GLY A 101 14.02 -19.73 -16.01
N ILE A 102 15.08 -19.04 -15.56
CA ILE A 102 16.18 -19.64 -14.80
C ILE A 102 15.69 -20.19 -13.45
N VAL A 103 14.85 -19.43 -12.74
CA VAL A 103 14.23 -19.87 -11.48
C VAL A 103 13.36 -21.11 -11.69
N ALA A 104 12.53 -21.12 -12.74
CA ALA A 104 11.69 -22.27 -13.07
C ALA A 104 12.53 -23.52 -13.44
N GLY A 105 13.71 -23.32 -14.04
CA GLY A 105 14.66 -24.38 -14.39
C GLY A 105 15.51 -24.89 -13.22
N ARG A 106 15.37 -24.34 -12.01
CA ARG A 106 16.30 -24.59 -10.88
C ARG A 106 16.66 -26.04 -10.59
N ASN A 107 15.70 -26.95 -10.74
CA ASN A 107 15.89 -28.37 -10.46
C ASN A 107 16.31 -29.19 -11.70
N ALA A 108 16.56 -28.55 -12.83
CA ALA A 108 16.99 -29.24 -14.05
C ALA A 108 18.42 -29.78 -13.90
N PRO A 109 18.74 -30.92 -14.55
CA PRO A 109 20.10 -31.48 -14.53
C PRO A 109 21.16 -30.44 -14.93
N LYS A 110 22.30 -30.45 -14.23
CA LYS A 110 23.42 -29.49 -14.33
C LYS A 110 23.09 -28.04 -13.95
N LEU A 111 21.88 -27.55 -14.20
CA LEU A 111 21.45 -26.23 -13.73
C LEU A 111 21.34 -26.19 -12.19
N VAL A 112 20.96 -27.31 -11.58
CA VAL A 112 20.96 -27.50 -10.12
C VAL A 112 22.36 -27.32 -9.49
N GLU A 113 23.43 -27.64 -10.22
CA GLU A 113 24.82 -27.49 -9.73
C GLU A 113 25.20 -26.01 -9.65
N LEU A 114 24.84 -25.21 -10.68
CA LEU A 114 25.01 -23.75 -10.66
C LEU A 114 24.18 -23.10 -9.56
N TRP A 115 22.94 -23.54 -9.37
CA TRP A 115 22.09 -23.06 -8.29
C TRP A 115 22.66 -23.40 -6.90
N ALA A 116 23.20 -24.60 -6.71
CA ALA A 116 23.84 -24.98 -5.45
C ALA A 116 25.06 -24.09 -5.14
N GLN A 117 25.87 -23.77 -6.15
CA GLN A 117 26.99 -22.84 -6.01
C GLN A 117 26.52 -21.43 -5.61
N VAL A 118 25.51 -20.89 -6.31
CA VAL A 118 24.95 -19.56 -6.02
C VAL A 118 24.28 -19.50 -4.65
N ASP A 119 23.56 -20.55 -4.24
CA ASP A 119 22.94 -20.60 -2.91
C ASP A 119 23.96 -20.59 -1.78
N GLN A 120 25.11 -21.24 -1.99
CA GLN A 120 26.21 -21.27 -1.03
C GLN A 120 26.91 -19.91 -0.93
N LEU A 121 27.17 -19.25 -2.06
CA LEU A 121 27.87 -17.96 -2.10
C LEU A 121 26.97 -16.81 -1.62
N TYR A 122 25.67 -16.87 -1.93
CA TYR A 122 24.74 -15.77 -1.73
C TYR A 122 23.44 -16.19 -1.00
N PRO A 123 23.52 -16.79 0.21
CA PRO A 123 22.37 -17.38 0.89
C PRO A 123 21.26 -16.37 1.21
N ALA A 124 21.62 -15.11 1.43
CA ALA A 124 20.70 -14.02 1.79
C ALA A 124 20.00 -13.34 0.60
N LEU A 125 20.38 -13.65 -0.63
CA LEU A 125 19.75 -13.07 -1.83
C LEU A 125 18.41 -13.74 -2.15
N ASN A 126 17.50 -12.97 -2.73
CA ASN A 126 16.24 -13.52 -3.24
C ASN A 126 16.47 -14.30 -4.56
N ASP A 127 15.50 -15.12 -4.97
CA ASP A 127 15.64 -16.00 -6.13
C ASP A 127 15.89 -15.25 -7.44
N SER A 128 15.38 -14.04 -7.62
CA SER A 128 15.63 -13.23 -8.82
C SER A 128 17.09 -12.80 -8.92
N ARG A 129 17.65 -12.30 -7.79
CA ARG A 129 19.07 -11.95 -7.70
C ARG A 129 19.96 -13.17 -7.91
N LYS A 130 19.61 -14.29 -7.28
CA LYS A 130 20.33 -15.56 -7.47
C LYS A 130 20.25 -16.06 -8.92
N ALA A 131 19.12 -15.91 -9.60
CA ALA A 131 19.02 -16.25 -11.02
C ALA A 131 19.92 -15.39 -11.91
N GLU A 132 20.14 -14.12 -11.56
CA GLU A 132 21.09 -13.27 -12.28
C GLU A 132 22.54 -13.72 -12.05
N GLU A 133 22.90 -14.12 -10.83
CA GLU A 133 24.19 -14.77 -10.54
C GLU A 133 24.33 -16.07 -11.32
N VAL A 134 23.30 -16.91 -11.40
CA VAL A 134 23.32 -18.15 -12.20
C VAL A 134 23.56 -17.83 -13.69
N PHE A 135 22.97 -16.75 -14.21
CA PHE A 135 23.24 -16.27 -15.57
C PHE A 135 24.71 -15.83 -15.73
N ALA A 136 25.25 -15.08 -14.77
CA ALA A 136 26.64 -14.62 -14.79
C ALA A 136 27.65 -15.77 -14.68
N PHE A 137 27.43 -16.74 -13.80
CA PHE A 137 28.23 -17.98 -13.71
C PHE A 137 28.20 -18.79 -15.00
N ALA A 138 27.06 -18.83 -15.70
CA ALA A 138 26.99 -19.49 -17.00
C ALA A 138 27.81 -18.76 -18.08
N CYS A 139 28.01 -17.43 -17.96
CA CYS A 139 28.86 -16.67 -18.87
C CYS A 139 30.36 -16.95 -18.69
N GLU A 140 30.80 -17.39 -17.50
CA GLU A 140 32.22 -17.64 -17.20
C GLU A 140 32.88 -18.67 -18.14
N ASN A 141 32.09 -19.60 -18.66
CA ASN A 141 32.54 -20.70 -19.52
C ASN A 141 32.28 -20.47 -21.02
N ILE A 142 31.88 -19.25 -21.42
CA ILE A 142 31.72 -18.92 -22.84
C ILE A 142 33.08 -18.97 -23.52
N GLU A 143 33.18 -19.75 -24.59
CA GLU A 143 34.34 -19.80 -25.47
C GLU A 143 34.17 -18.78 -26.61
N PRO A 144 34.97 -17.70 -26.67
CA PRO A 144 34.77 -16.63 -27.65
C PRO A 144 34.93 -17.07 -29.12
N GLN A 145 35.60 -18.20 -29.36
CA GLN A 145 35.87 -18.74 -30.69
C GLN A 145 34.74 -19.64 -31.21
N ALA A 146 33.86 -20.11 -30.32
CA ALA A 146 32.69 -20.90 -30.67
C ALA A 146 31.58 -19.96 -31.14
N ARG A 147 31.58 -19.60 -32.43
CA ARG A 147 30.49 -18.81 -33.04
C ARG A 147 29.17 -19.52 -32.79
N ALA A 148 28.27 -18.86 -32.07
CA ALA A 148 26.97 -19.43 -31.75
C ALA A 148 25.93 -19.10 -32.80
N ASP A 149 25.03 -20.05 -32.99
CA ASP A 149 23.83 -19.81 -33.78
C ASP A 149 22.84 -18.99 -32.95
N ALA A 150 22.76 -17.69 -33.24
CA ALA A 150 21.83 -16.77 -32.59
C ALA A 150 20.37 -17.24 -32.67
N THR A 151 20.03 -18.11 -33.64
CA THR A 151 18.68 -18.68 -33.75
C THR A 151 18.36 -19.65 -32.61
N LEU A 152 19.34 -20.39 -32.09
CA LEU A 152 19.16 -21.28 -30.94
C LEU A 152 18.91 -20.50 -29.66
N GLY A 153 19.61 -19.37 -29.47
CA GLY A 153 19.37 -18.45 -28.36
C GLY A 153 17.97 -17.85 -28.40
N ALA A 154 17.54 -17.37 -29.58
CA ALA A 154 16.20 -16.82 -29.77
C ALA A 154 15.09 -17.89 -29.54
N GLN A 155 15.34 -19.13 -29.97
CA GLN A 155 14.43 -20.25 -29.73
C GLN A 155 14.34 -20.58 -28.23
N SER A 156 15.48 -20.76 -27.55
CA SER A 156 15.51 -21.01 -26.10
C SER A 156 14.86 -19.88 -25.31
N PHE A 157 15.08 -18.62 -25.70
CA PHE A 157 14.41 -17.46 -25.11
C PHE A 157 12.89 -17.56 -25.25
N LYS A 158 12.41 -17.81 -26.47
CA LYS A 158 10.97 -17.93 -26.74
C LYS A 158 10.33 -19.07 -25.95
N GLU A 159 10.90 -20.28 -26.03
CA GLU A 159 10.31 -21.47 -25.41
C GLU A 159 10.31 -21.42 -23.88
N THR A 160 11.41 -20.96 -23.27
CA THR A 160 11.62 -21.08 -21.82
C THR A 160 11.26 -19.82 -21.04
N CYS A 161 11.36 -18.63 -21.66
CA CYS A 161 11.18 -17.35 -20.98
C CYS A 161 9.81 -16.72 -21.33
N ILE A 162 9.44 -16.71 -22.61
CA ILE A 162 8.23 -16.04 -23.10
C ILE A 162 7.01 -16.98 -23.08
N ASP A 163 7.06 -18.06 -23.87
CA ASP A 163 5.95 -19.01 -24.01
C ASP A 163 5.85 -19.94 -22.79
N ARG A 164 6.98 -20.13 -22.08
CA ARG A 164 7.12 -21.03 -20.91
C ARG A 164 6.57 -22.43 -21.19
N SER A 165 6.79 -22.94 -22.40
CA SER A 165 6.27 -24.23 -22.87
C SER A 165 6.95 -25.42 -22.18
N ARG A 166 8.16 -25.21 -21.65
CA ARG A 166 8.91 -26.18 -20.84
C ARG A 166 9.90 -25.45 -19.90
N PRO A 167 10.33 -26.07 -18.79
CA PRO A 167 11.37 -25.52 -17.93
C PRO A 167 12.72 -25.37 -18.67
N MET A 168 13.47 -24.33 -18.31
CA MET A 168 14.81 -24.08 -18.84
C MET A 168 15.77 -25.21 -18.48
N GLN A 169 16.52 -25.71 -19.46
CA GLN A 169 17.63 -26.63 -19.28
C GLN A 169 18.97 -25.87 -19.35
N ILE A 170 20.06 -26.51 -18.93
CA ILE A 170 21.40 -25.91 -19.01
C ILE A 170 21.78 -25.50 -20.44
N SER A 171 21.36 -26.27 -21.47
CA SER A 171 21.60 -25.93 -22.87
C SER A 171 20.90 -24.64 -23.28
N ASP A 172 19.70 -24.39 -22.74
CA ASP A 172 18.97 -23.15 -23.01
C ASP A 172 19.67 -21.95 -22.38
N LEU A 173 20.16 -22.11 -21.15
CA LEU A 173 20.94 -21.06 -20.48
C LEU A 173 22.22 -20.74 -21.26
N ILE A 174 22.94 -21.77 -21.73
CA ILE A 174 24.13 -21.60 -22.58
C ILE A 174 23.76 -20.89 -23.90
N ASN A 175 22.66 -21.29 -24.55
CA ASN A 175 22.21 -20.63 -25.77
C ASN A 175 21.90 -19.14 -25.53
N LEU A 176 21.27 -18.80 -24.39
CA LEU A 176 20.94 -17.43 -24.01
C LEU A 176 22.17 -16.59 -23.71
N THR A 177 23.09 -17.08 -22.89
CA THR A 177 24.31 -16.37 -22.53
C THR A 177 25.21 -16.17 -23.75
N THR A 178 25.28 -17.16 -24.64
CA THR A 178 26.05 -17.04 -25.89
C THR A 178 25.38 -16.10 -26.89
N MET A 179 24.05 -16.08 -27.00
CA MET A 179 23.33 -15.08 -27.79
C MET A 179 23.58 -13.65 -27.29
N VAL A 180 23.66 -13.45 -25.98
CA VAL A 180 24.04 -12.16 -25.41
C VAL A 180 25.47 -11.81 -25.78
N ALA A 181 26.42 -12.73 -25.58
CA ALA A 181 27.83 -12.50 -25.91
C ALA A 181 28.04 -12.16 -27.40
N GLU A 182 27.40 -12.90 -28.31
CA GLU A 182 27.45 -12.61 -29.75
C GLU A 182 26.86 -11.23 -30.06
N GLY A 183 25.75 -10.85 -29.40
CA GLY A 183 25.17 -9.53 -29.58
C GLY A 183 26.05 -8.38 -29.10
N LEU A 184 26.91 -8.63 -28.10
CA LEU A 184 27.93 -7.69 -27.65
C LEU A 184 29.14 -7.65 -28.61
N HIS A 185 29.45 -8.78 -29.28
CA HIS A 185 30.48 -8.90 -30.31
C HIS A 185 30.11 -8.17 -31.60
N ASP A 186 28.93 -8.46 -32.17
CA ASP A 186 28.45 -7.91 -33.44
C ASP A 186 27.81 -6.51 -33.31
N ARG A 187 27.69 -6.01 -32.08
CA ARG A 187 27.08 -4.73 -31.70
C ARG A 187 25.57 -4.63 -31.91
N SER A 188 24.87 -5.74 -32.12
CA SER A 188 23.41 -5.79 -32.24
C SER A 188 22.70 -5.56 -30.90
N ARG A 189 23.40 -5.72 -29.77
CA ARG A 189 22.87 -5.50 -28.43
C ARG A 189 23.61 -4.39 -27.71
N SER A 190 22.86 -3.55 -27.00
CA SER A 190 23.39 -2.54 -26.09
C SER A 190 22.51 -2.47 -24.85
N GLN A 191 23.02 -1.93 -23.73
CA GLN A 191 22.26 -1.87 -22.49
C GLN A 191 20.95 -1.11 -22.68
N GLN A 192 19.83 -1.77 -22.37
CA GLN A 192 18.48 -1.20 -22.43
C GLN A 192 17.94 -0.88 -21.03
N ASN A 193 18.51 -1.48 -19.98
CA ASN A 193 18.08 -1.28 -18.59
C ASN A 193 19.04 -0.34 -17.84
N PHE A 194 18.52 0.79 -17.36
CA PHE A 194 19.24 1.84 -16.65
C PHE A 194 18.64 2.05 -15.26
N PRO A 195 18.95 1.17 -14.29
CA PRO A 195 18.36 1.27 -12.97
C PRO A 195 18.87 2.52 -12.25
N ALA A 196 17.99 3.22 -11.53
CA ALA A 196 18.36 4.42 -10.75
C ALA A 196 19.37 4.12 -9.62
N SER A 197 19.54 2.85 -9.26
CA SER A 197 20.64 2.34 -8.42
C SER A 197 20.87 0.86 -8.71
N ASP A 198 22.04 0.31 -8.40
CA ASP A 198 22.38 -1.11 -8.63
C ASP A 198 21.43 -2.08 -7.90
N ASN A 199 20.76 -1.63 -6.84
CA ASN A 199 19.74 -2.40 -6.13
C ASN A 199 18.34 -2.33 -6.76
N ALA A 200 18.06 -1.30 -7.57
CA ALA A 200 16.75 -1.07 -8.18
C ALA A 200 16.45 -2.03 -9.34
N GLN A 201 17.47 -2.59 -10.00
CA GLN A 201 17.29 -3.59 -11.08
C GLN A 201 16.77 -4.96 -10.59
N PHE A 202 16.85 -5.20 -9.27
CA PHE A 202 16.49 -6.47 -8.63
C PHE A 202 15.25 -6.37 -7.75
N LYS A 203 14.52 -5.25 -7.81
CA LYS A 203 13.18 -5.21 -7.20
C LYS A 203 12.35 -6.25 -7.93
N ILE A 204 12.09 -7.37 -7.25
CA ILE A 204 11.00 -8.26 -7.59
C ILE A 204 9.77 -7.35 -7.71
N GLU A 205 9.14 -7.29 -8.88
CA GLU A 205 7.72 -6.96 -8.89
C GLU A 205 7.04 -8.07 -8.10
N THR A 206 7.01 -7.91 -6.78
CA THR A 206 5.83 -8.26 -6.01
C THR A 206 4.68 -7.60 -6.74
N ALA A 207 3.54 -8.30 -6.87
CA ALA A 207 2.33 -7.69 -7.39
C ALA A 207 2.27 -6.25 -6.86
N PRO A 208 2.21 -5.24 -7.75
CA PRO A 208 2.46 -3.86 -7.37
C PRO A 208 1.65 -3.57 -6.13
N ARG A 209 2.28 -2.96 -5.12
CA ARG A 209 1.59 -2.69 -3.85
C ARG A 209 0.47 -1.74 -4.21
N THR A 210 -0.73 -2.27 -4.37
CA THR A 210 -1.87 -1.55 -4.92
C THR A 210 -2.91 -1.42 -3.83
N SER A 211 -3.69 -0.36 -3.90
CA SER A 211 -4.85 -0.17 -3.05
C SER A 211 -6.11 -0.47 -3.86
N GLU A 212 -7.08 -1.15 -3.24
CA GLU A 212 -8.44 -1.31 -3.79
C GLU A 212 -9.22 0.00 -3.78
N TYR A 213 -8.77 0.98 -3.00
CA TYR A 213 -9.41 2.28 -2.83
C TYR A 213 -8.50 3.43 -3.23
N PRO A 214 -9.06 4.62 -3.52
CA PRO A 214 -8.26 5.82 -3.73
C PRO A 214 -7.28 6.08 -2.58
N VAL A 215 -6.06 6.52 -2.92
CA VAL A 215 -5.06 6.96 -1.95
C VAL A 215 -4.77 8.44 -2.16
N TRP A 216 -4.96 9.25 -1.12
CA TRP A 216 -4.79 10.70 -1.20
C TRP A 216 -3.31 11.09 -1.13
N LEU A 217 -2.89 12.00 -2.01
CA LEU A 217 -1.49 12.36 -2.23
C LEU A 217 -1.22 13.82 -1.89
N ALA A 218 -0.01 14.06 -1.38
CA ALA A 218 0.53 15.36 -1.08
C ALA A 218 1.45 15.85 -2.20
N VAL A 219 0.89 16.08 -3.40
CA VAL A 219 1.65 16.53 -4.58
C VAL A 219 1.72 18.07 -4.62
N PRO A 220 2.91 18.68 -4.46
CA PRO A 220 3.08 20.12 -4.55
C PRO A 220 2.64 20.67 -5.92
N PRO A 221 2.18 21.94 -6.01
CA PRO A 221 1.78 22.54 -7.29
C PRO A 221 2.83 22.46 -8.39
N ASP A 222 4.11 22.58 -8.03
CA ASP A 222 5.23 22.63 -8.96
C ASP A 222 5.73 21.24 -9.41
N ASP A 223 5.32 20.18 -8.71
CA ASP A 223 5.76 18.81 -8.96
C ASP A 223 4.69 17.92 -9.62
N ARG A 224 3.57 18.51 -10.08
CA ARG A 224 2.43 17.78 -10.67
C ARG A 224 2.83 16.87 -11.83
N ASP A 225 3.72 17.34 -12.70
CA ASP A 225 4.12 16.58 -13.88
C ASP A 225 5.12 15.46 -13.52
N LYS A 226 5.98 15.69 -12.52
CA LYS A 226 6.83 14.63 -11.94
C LYS A 226 5.99 13.53 -11.31
N ALA A 227 4.96 13.91 -10.53
CA ALA A 227 4.06 12.96 -9.91
C ALA A 227 3.29 12.12 -10.94
N ARG A 228 2.79 12.76 -12.03
CA ARG A 228 2.13 12.05 -13.13
C ARG A 228 3.06 11.07 -13.84
N LEU A 229 4.29 11.51 -14.13
CA LEU A 229 5.30 10.68 -14.79
C LEU A 229 5.67 9.47 -13.93
N SER A 230 5.92 9.69 -12.64
CA SER A 230 6.27 8.65 -11.67
C SER A 230 5.15 7.62 -11.53
N ALA A 231 3.90 8.07 -11.35
CA ALA A 231 2.75 7.20 -11.19
C ALA A 231 2.40 6.39 -12.45
N GLY A 232 2.63 6.97 -13.63
CA GLY A 232 2.33 6.33 -14.91
C GLY A 232 0.83 6.16 -15.19
N ARG A 233 0.48 5.06 -15.86
CA ARG A 233 -0.89 4.71 -16.27
C ARG A 233 -1.30 3.36 -15.70
N LEU A 234 -2.61 3.21 -15.50
CA LEU A 234 -3.22 1.93 -15.16
C LEU A 234 -3.25 1.00 -16.39
N SER A 235 -3.55 -0.28 -16.15
CA SER A 235 -3.73 -1.28 -17.21
C SER A 235 -4.80 -0.94 -18.23
N ASP A 236 -5.81 -0.14 -17.86
CA ASP A 236 -6.87 0.36 -18.74
C ASP A 236 -6.48 1.64 -19.52
N GLY A 237 -5.23 2.08 -19.40
CA GLY A 237 -4.70 3.26 -20.09
C GLY A 237 -5.03 4.60 -19.44
N ARG A 238 -5.84 4.66 -18.37
CA ARG A 238 -6.09 5.91 -17.63
C ARG A 238 -4.85 6.33 -16.83
N ALA A 239 -4.71 7.62 -16.56
CA ALA A 239 -3.67 8.12 -15.66
C ALA A 239 -3.86 7.53 -14.25
N ALA A 240 -2.78 7.03 -13.65
CA ALA A 240 -2.82 6.36 -12.35
C ALA A 240 -3.16 7.31 -11.20
N ILE A 241 -2.88 8.61 -11.35
CA ILE A 241 -3.28 9.66 -10.41
C ILE A 241 -4.19 10.69 -11.08
N ALA A 242 -5.05 11.34 -10.29
CA ALA A 242 -5.95 12.39 -10.76
C ALA A 242 -6.15 13.49 -9.70
N TRP A 243 -6.55 14.68 -10.16
CA TRP A 243 -6.90 15.81 -9.31
C TRP A 243 -8.37 15.75 -8.92
N ASN A 244 -8.67 15.91 -7.63
CA ASN A 244 -10.01 16.11 -7.13
C ASN A 244 -10.26 17.61 -6.87
N LYS A 245 -11.27 18.18 -7.52
CA LYS A 245 -11.60 19.61 -7.44
C LYS A 245 -12.23 20.02 -6.11
N GLU A 246 -13.06 19.17 -5.52
CA GLU A 246 -13.76 19.42 -4.27
C GLU A 246 -12.78 19.42 -3.10
N GLU A 247 -11.95 18.37 -3.04
CA GLU A 247 -10.96 18.18 -1.99
C GLU A 247 -9.69 19.00 -2.22
N LYS A 248 -9.50 19.55 -3.42
CA LYS A 248 -8.28 20.25 -3.84
C LYS A 248 -7.02 19.44 -3.53
N LEU A 249 -7.08 18.14 -3.82
CA LEU A 249 -6.03 17.17 -3.56
C LEU A 249 -5.84 16.24 -4.76
N TRP A 250 -4.62 15.74 -4.90
CA TRP A 250 -4.33 14.62 -5.79
C TRP A 250 -4.72 13.32 -5.12
N PHE A 251 -5.13 12.33 -5.92
CA PHE A 251 -5.33 10.97 -5.46
C PHE A 251 -4.82 9.96 -6.48
N ALA A 252 -4.26 8.85 -6.00
CA ALA A 252 -4.01 7.65 -6.77
C ALA A 252 -5.30 6.85 -6.91
N ARG A 253 -5.58 6.40 -8.13
CA ARG A 253 -6.73 5.54 -8.43
C ARG A 253 -6.48 4.12 -7.90
N PRO A 254 -7.54 3.36 -7.64
CA PRO A 254 -7.42 1.92 -7.36
C PRO A 254 -6.58 1.21 -8.42
N GLY A 255 -5.68 0.34 -7.99
CA GLY A 255 -4.73 -0.37 -8.87
C GLY A 255 -3.49 0.44 -9.27
N CYS A 256 -3.32 1.67 -8.78
CA CYS A 256 -2.04 2.38 -8.91
C CYS A 256 -0.97 1.70 -8.05
N ASP A 257 0.20 1.48 -8.63
CA ASP A 257 1.39 1.00 -7.92
C ASP A 257 1.88 2.06 -6.92
N LEU A 258 1.71 1.76 -5.63
CA LEU A 258 2.05 2.68 -4.54
C LEU A 258 3.55 2.90 -4.42
N ASP A 259 4.38 1.95 -4.86
CA ASP A 259 5.84 2.08 -4.75
C ASP A 259 6.37 3.19 -5.66
N ARG A 260 5.67 3.43 -6.77
CA ARG A 260 5.94 4.50 -7.75
C ARG A 260 5.53 5.90 -7.28
N ILE A 261 4.79 6.01 -6.19
CA ILE A 261 4.29 7.29 -5.68
C ILE A 261 4.65 7.53 -4.22
N THR A 262 5.62 6.76 -3.69
CA THR A 262 6.05 6.83 -2.29
C THR A 262 6.37 8.26 -1.85
N ASP A 263 7.04 9.03 -2.70
CA ASP A 263 7.44 10.43 -2.42
C ASP A 263 6.24 11.38 -2.25
N TRP A 264 5.08 11.00 -2.77
CA TRP A 264 3.86 11.81 -2.74
C TRP A 264 2.87 11.34 -1.69
N LEU A 265 3.20 10.30 -0.92
CA LEU A 265 2.34 9.84 0.17
C LEU A 265 2.33 10.87 1.33
N PRO A 266 1.21 11.01 2.06
CA PRO A 266 1.14 11.87 3.24
C PRO A 266 2.19 11.45 4.27
N ASP A 267 2.95 12.41 4.78
CA ASP A 267 3.97 12.16 5.81
C ASP A 267 3.35 12.47 7.19
N PRO A 268 3.08 11.44 8.03
CA PRO A 268 2.44 11.61 9.32
C PRO A 268 3.36 12.24 10.38
N SER A 269 4.65 12.44 10.09
CA SER A 269 5.60 13.09 11.00
C SER A 269 5.55 14.62 10.94
N ARG A 270 4.98 15.18 9.86
CA ARG A 270 4.87 16.62 9.66
C ARG A 270 3.91 17.28 10.65
N ARG A 271 4.21 18.52 11.02
CA ARG A 271 3.49 19.30 12.04
C ARG A 271 3.30 20.73 11.54
N ALA A 272 2.08 21.25 11.64
CA ALA A 272 1.72 22.61 11.28
C ALA A 272 2.50 23.62 12.16
N GLY A 273 3.11 24.59 11.48
CA GLY A 273 3.82 25.72 12.11
C GLY A 273 2.99 27.02 12.17
N GLY A 274 1.67 26.95 11.94
CA GLY A 274 0.76 28.11 11.89
C GLY A 274 -0.06 28.19 10.60
N GLY A 275 -0.89 29.23 10.48
CA GLY A 275 -1.61 29.66 9.26
C GLY A 275 -2.91 28.95 8.86
N ASP A 276 -3.08 27.66 9.13
CA ASP A 276 -4.35 26.94 8.95
C ASP A 276 -4.86 26.39 10.29
N ALA A 277 -5.96 26.96 10.78
CA ALA A 277 -6.46 26.69 12.12
C ALA A 277 -6.90 25.23 12.31
N GLU A 278 -7.49 24.59 11.30
CA GLU A 278 -7.92 23.21 11.40
C GLU A 278 -6.71 22.25 11.44
N SER A 279 -5.68 22.48 10.63
CA SER A 279 -4.43 21.69 10.67
C SER A 279 -3.69 21.87 11.99
N GLU A 280 -3.54 23.11 12.45
CA GLU A 280 -2.89 23.41 13.74
C GLU A 280 -3.64 22.74 14.90
N PHE A 281 -4.98 22.82 14.89
CA PHE A 281 -5.77 22.17 15.92
C PHE A 281 -5.66 20.65 15.85
N LEU A 282 -5.65 20.05 14.65
CA LEU A 282 -5.44 18.61 14.47
C LEU A 282 -4.11 18.14 15.08
N ASP A 283 -3.04 18.89 14.85
CA ASP A 283 -1.72 18.56 15.40
C ASP A 283 -1.71 18.64 16.92
N VAL A 284 -2.30 19.68 17.51
CA VAL A 284 -2.39 19.84 18.97
C VAL A 284 -3.22 18.71 19.60
N LEU A 285 -4.35 18.35 18.99
CA LEU A 285 -5.17 17.22 19.44
C LEU A 285 -4.38 15.90 19.38
N THR A 286 -3.66 15.67 18.28
CA THR A 286 -2.85 14.46 18.09
C THR A 286 -1.72 14.37 19.10
N GLN A 287 -1.03 15.48 19.39
CA GLN A 287 0.01 15.55 20.42
C GLN A 287 -0.52 15.26 21.82
N ALA A 288 -1.74 15.73 22.12
CA ALA A 288 -2.44 15.42 23.36
C ALA A 288 -2.90 13.95 23.46
N GLY A 289 -2.71 13.15 22.41
CA GLY A 289 -3.05 11.74 22.35
C GLY A 289 -4.48 11.47 21.91
N LEU A 290 -5.20 12.45 21.35
CA LEU A 290 -6.52 12.25 20.75
C LEU A 290 -6.37 11.68 19.35
N VAL A 291 -7.20 10.69 19.00
CA VAL A 291 -7.21 10.03 17.70
C VAL A 291 -8.36 10.60 16.88
N VAL A 292 -8.07 11.66 16.12
CA VAL A 292 -9.03 12.32 15.23
C VAL A 292 -8.98 11.69 13.84
N LYS A 293 -10.12 11.19 13.36
CA LYS A 293 -10.24 10.50 12.05
C LYS A 293 -10.70 11.49 10.98
N GLY A 294 -9.79 12.35 10.51
CA GLY A 294 -10.07 13.43 9.57
C GLY A 294 -9.65 14.80 10.08
N MET A 295 -10.03 15.87 9.35
CA MET A 295 -9.90 17.22 9.86
C MET A 295 -10.84 17.43 11.06
N PRO A 296 -10.42 18.17 12.10
CA PRO A 296 -11.23 18.36 13.28
C PRO A 296 -12.47 19.20 12.94
N VAL A 297 -13.65 18.73 13.34
CA VAL A 297 -14.88 19.52 13.26
C VAL A 297 -14.82 20.71 14.21
N MET A 298 -14.74 21.93 13.67
CA MET A 298 -14.59 23.20 14.42
C MET A 298 -15.83 24.11 14.33
N ASN A 299 -17.02 23.56 14.54
CA ASN A 299 -18.30 24.28 14.46
C ASN A 299 -18.95 24.60 15.83
N GLY A 300 -18.17 24.53 16.91
CA GLY A 300 -18.64 24.73 18.29
C GLY A 300 -19.34 23.54 18.93
N SER A 301 -19.44 22.39 18.24
CA SER A 301 -20.01 21.17 18.81
C SER A 301 -18.96 20.30 19.52
N ARG A 302 -19.36 19.64 20.61
CA ARG A 302 -18.50 18.70 21.34
C ARG A 302 -18.33 17.42 20.55
N GLN A 303 -17.08 17.06 20.29
CA GLN A 303 -16.69 15.85 19.56
C GLN A 303 -16.07 14.85 20.52
N ARG A 304 -16.52 13.58 20.47
CA ARG A 304 -15.94 12.47 21.24
C ARG A 304 -15.08 11.59 20.35
N VAL A 305 -13.83 11.41 20.75
CA VAL A 305 -12.82 10.65 20.02
C VAL A 305 -12.15 9.62 20.90
N ALA A 306 -11.55 8.61 20.28
CA ALA A 306 -10.65 7.69 20.98
C ALA A 306 -9.36 8.44 21.34
N THR A 307 -8.62 7.86 22.28
CA THR A 307 -7.27 8.27 22.63
C THR A 307 -6.30 7.14 22.34
N VAL A 308 -5.01 7.44 22.24
CA VAL A 308 -3.97 6.40 22.07
C VAL A 308 -3.94 5.39 23.23
N ASP A 309 -4.44 5.79 24.40
CA ASP A 309 -4.49 4.99 25.63
C ASP A 309 -5.79 4.16 25.75
N ASP A 310 -6.75 4.34 24.81
CA ASP A 310 -8.03 3.64 24.86
C ASP A 310 -7.92 2.16 24.44
N LYS A 311 -8.45 1.28 25.30
CA LYS A 311 -8.69 -0.13 24.98
C LYS A 311 -10.14 -0.33 24.54
N HIS A 312 -10.34 -1.17 23.50
CA HIS A 312 -11.64 -1.71 23.10
C HIS A 312 -12.77 -0.66 22.89
N GLY A 313 -12.68 0.13 21.81
CA GLY A 313 -13.80 0.97 21.34
C GLY A 313 -14.22 2.12 22.27
N LYS A 314 -13.46 2.39 23.34
CA LYS A 314 -13.67 3.55 24.20
C LYS A 314 -13.35 4.86 23.48
N LYS A 315 -14.01 5.93 23.93
CA LYS A 315 -13.84 7.31 23.42
C LYS A 315 -13.56 8.26 24.58
N SER A 316 -12.36 8.16 25.14
CA SER A 316 -11.95 8.90 26.34
C SER A 316 -11.35 10.28 26.02
N GLY A 317 -11.43 10.73 24.78
CA GLY A 317 -11.07 12.09 24.35
C GLY A 317 -12.30 12.92 24.01
N VAL A 318 -12.28 14.20 24.37
CA VAL A 318 -13.30 15.17 23.96
C VAL A 318 -12.62 16.44 23.47
N TYR A 319 -13.12 17.03 22.39
CA TYR A 319 -12.70 18.35 21.94
C TYR A 319 -13.88 19.19 21.46
N CYS A 320 -13.68 20.50 21.39
CA CYS A 320 -14.58 21.46 20.76
C CYS A 320 -13.73 22.54 20.10
N GLY A 321 -13.97 22.83 18.82
CA GLY A 321 -13.26 23.87 18.09
C GLY A 321 -14.23 24.89 17.49
N PHE A 322 -13.72 26.09 17.24
CA PHE A 322 -14.44 27.26 16.79
C PHE A 322 -13.63 27.93 15.67
N LEU A 323 -14.27 28.25 14.55
CA LEU A 323 -13.65 28.99 13.43
C LEU A 323 -14.05 30.46 13.40
N ASP A 324 -14.98 30.91 14.26
CA ASP A 324 -15.46 32.27 14.27
C ASP A 324 -14.49 33.24 14.95
N ARG A 325 -14.44 34.48 14.43
CA ARG A 325 -13.55 35.58 14.85
C ARG A 325 -12.07 35.20 14.80
N ARG A 326 -11.56 34.59 15.87
CA ARG A 326 -10.21 34.06 16.00
C ARG A 326 -10.34 32.57 16.29
N PRO A 327 -9.92 31.68 15.38
CA PRO A 327 -10.08 30.26 15.59
C PRO A 327 -9.46 29.80 16.91
N ALA A 328 -10.22 29.02 17.66
CA ALA A 328 -9.88 28.58 19.00
C ALA A 328 -10.55 27.24 19.31
N GLY A 329 -10.17 26.60 20.41
CA GLY A 329 -10.75 25.35 20.82
C GLY A 329 -10.32 24.93 22.21
N TRP A 330 -10.88 23.83 22.67
CA TRP A 330 -10.44 23.17 23.88
C TRP A 330 -10.57 21.67 23.72
N PHE A 331 -9.79 20.92 24.50
CA PHE A 331 -9.84 19.47 24.52
C PHE A 331 -9.50 18.92 25.89
N ILE A 332 -9.81 17.64 26.08
CA ILE A 332 -9.49 16.86 27.27
C ILE A 332 -9.20 15.42 26.85
N ASN A 333 -8.12 14.87 27.38
CA ASN A 333 -7.80 13.44 27.35
C ASN A 333 -8.02 12.88 28.76
N TYR A 334 -9.10 12.11 28.97
CA TYR A 334 -9.46 11.62 30.30
C TYR A 334 -8.47 10.60 30.91
N HIS A 335 -7.52 10.06 30.14
CA HIS A 335 -6.43 9.24 30.70
C HIS A 335 -5.29 10.07 31.27
N ARG A 336 -5.18 11.34 30.86
CA ARG A 336 -4.08 12.24 31.22
C ARG A 336 -4.53 13.43 32.07
N ALA A 337 -5.84 13.64 32.20
CA ALA A 337 -6.44 14.70 32.98
C ALA A 337 -6.64 14.26 34.44
N ASP A 338 -6.26 15.11 35.38
CA ASP A 338 -6.43 14.85 36.82
C ASP A 338 -7.90 14.92 37.25
N SER A 339 -8.73 15.66 36.51
CA SER A 339 -10.17 15.72 36.74
C SER A 339 -10.96 15.94 35.45
N PRO A 340 -12.27 15.60 35.42
CA PRO A 340 -13.11 15.85 34.25
C PRO A 340 -13.31 17.33 33.87
N LYS A 341 -12.84 18.26 34.70
CA LYS A 341 -12.88 19.71 34.48
C LYS A 341 -11.56 20.28 33.96
N ASP A 342 -10.51 19.47 33.90
CA ASP A 342 -9.17 19.90 33.50
C ASP A 342 -9.06 19.93 31.97
N VAL A 343 -9.52 21.04 31.40
CA VAL A 343 -9.57 21.27 29.95
C VAL A 343 -8.34 22.05 29.49
N THR A 344 -7.71 21.58 28.40
CA THR A 344 -6.65 22.33 27.73
C THR A 344 -7.26 23.23 26.68
N ASN A 345 -6.99 24.53 26.75
CA ASN A 345 -7.43 25.51 25.77
C ASN A 345 -6.35 25.70 24.69
N TRP A 346 -6.79 25.87 23.45
CA TRP A 346 -5.95 26.18 22.30
C TRP A 346 -6.52 27.39 21.56
N THR A 347 -5.64 28.19 20.96
CA THR A 347 -6.01 29.32 20.11
C THR A 347 -5.04 29.34 18.94
N ALA A 348 -5.56 29.57 17.73
CA ALA A 348 -4.74 29.62 16.53
C ALA A 348 -3.62 30.66 16.66
N THR A 349 -2.42 30.22 16.29
CA THR A 349 -1.19 31.02 16.34
C THR A 349 -1.21 32.11 15.26
N GLY A 350 -1.81 31.85 14.10
CA GLY A 350 -1.75 32.73 12.93
C GLY A 350 -0.42 32.61 12.18
N GLY A 351 -0.17 33.49 11.20
CA GLY A 351 1.09 33.52 10.41
C GLY A 351 1.05 32.73 9.09
N GLU A 352 2.15 32.73 8.36
CA GLU A 352 2.30 31.93 7.12
C GLU A 352 2.57 30.46 7.47
N SER A 353 1.73 29.56 6.97
CA SER A 353 1.92 28.11 7.08
C SER A 353 2.91 27.63 6.02
N ASP A 354 3.78 26.66 6.34
CA ASP A 354 4.45 25.86 5.30
C ASP A 354 3.38 25.19 4.40
N PRO A 355 3.25 25.58 3.12
CA PRO A 355 2.22 25.06 2.23
C PRO A 355 2.33 23.55 2.01
N ILE A 356 3.55 22.99 2.06
CA ILE A 356 3.80 21.57 1.86
C ILE A 356 3.29 20.77 3.06
N THR A 357 3.66 21.17 4.27
CA THR A 357 3.18 20.52 5.50
C THR A 357 1.65 20.49 5.59
N ARG A 358 0.98 21.61 5.30
CA ARG A 358 -0.49 21.65 5.25
C ARG A 358 -1.07 20.67 4.22
N LEU A 359 -0.42 20.54 3.07
CA LEU A 359 -0.85 19.61 2.03
C LEU A 359 -0.77 18.14 2.51
N HIS A 360 0.33 17.75 3.19
CA HIS A 360 0.46 16.41 3.78
C HIS A 360 -0.58 16.16 4.88
N ILE A 361 -0.81 17.12 5.77
CA ILE A 361 -1.82 17.01 6.83
C ILE A 361 -3.20 16.80 6.23
N ARG A 362 -3.59 17.63 5.24
CA ARG A 362 -4.90 17.54 4.58
C ARG A 362 -5.07 16.20 3.86
N ALA A 363 -4.06 15.75 3.12
CA ALA A 363 -4.11 14.47 2.42
C ALA A 363 -4.23 13.28 3.40
N GLY A 364 -3.43 13.28 4.48
CA GLY A 364 -3.49 12.26 5.52
C GLY A 364 -4.83 12.26 6.28
N ALA A 365 -5.35 13.44 6.62
CA ALA A 365 -6.65 13.60 7.26
C ALA A 365 -7.78 13.07 6.36
N LYS A 366 -7.76 13.42 5.07
CA LYS A 366 -8.76 12.93 4.12
C LYS A 366 -8.72 11.40 3.99
N GLN A 367 -7.52 10.82 3.90
CA GLN A 367 -7.34 9.37 3.91
C GLN A 367 -7.96 8.73 5.17
N ALA A 368 -7.61 9.24 6.35
CA ALA A 368 -8.10 8.72 7.62
C ALA A 368 -9.63 8.83 7.75
N GLN A 369 -10.24 9.89 7.21
CA GLN A 369 -11.70 10.07 7.20
C GLN A 369 -12.40 9.00 6.35
N GLU A 370 -11.89 8.72 5.15
CA GLU A 370 -12.46 7.71 4.24
C GLU A 370 -12.27 6.30 4.77
N ASP A 371 -11.06 5.97 5.24
CA ASP A 371 -10.78 4.67 5.87
C ASP A 371 -11.73 4.41 7.04
N ALA A 372 -11.94 5.42 7.89
CA ALA A 372 -12.89 5.35 8.99
C ALA A 372 -14.34 5.18 8.53
N ALA A 373 -14.73 5.80 7.42
CA ALA A 373 -16.07 5.63 6.87
C ALA A 373 -16.29 4.22 6.35
N ARG A 374 -15.27 3.63 5.70
CA ARG A 374 -15.28 2.23 5.24
C ARG A 374 -15.38 1.26 6.42
N ASP A 375 -14.56 1.43 7.45
CA ASP A 375 -14.61 0.60 8.66
C ASP A 375 -15.99 0.63 9.32
N ARG A 376 -16.59 1.83 9.39
CA ARG A 376 -17.96 2.00 9.89
C ARG A 376 -18.96 1.29 9.01
N ALA A 377 -18.87 1.41 7.68
CA ALA A 377 -19.77 0.75 6.75
C ALA A 377 -19.71 -0.78 6.86
N VAL A 378 -18.51 -1.36 6.96
CA VAL A 378 -18.30 -2.80 7.18
C VAL A 378 -18.92 -3.25 8.51
N THR A 379 -18.66 -2.51 9.58
CA THR A 379 -19.24 -2.77 10.90
C THR A 379 -20.77 -2.71 10.84
N TYR A 380 -21.31 -1.67 10.24
CA TYR A 380 -22.75 -1.47 10.08
C TYR A 380 -23.42 -2.57 9.26
N ALA A 381 -22.80 -3.02 8.16
CA ALA A 381 -23.32 -4.13 7.37
C ALA A 381 -23.37 -5.43 8.20
N LYS A 382 -22.29 -5.72 8.95
CA LYS A 382 -22.22 -6.87 9.84
C LYS A 382 -23.30 -6.82 10.94
N GLN A 383 -23.46 -5.67 11.60
CA GLN A 383 -24.46 -5.51 12.66
C GLN A 383 -25.90 -5.53 12.13
N THR A 384 -26.15 -4.94 10.95
CA THR A 384 -27.45 -5.00 10.28
C THR A 384 -27.86 -6.46 10.03
N LEU A 385 -26.94 -7.29 9.51
CA LEU A 385 -27.21 -8.71 9.27
C LEU A 385 -27.45 -9.48 10.57
N ALA A 386 -26.67 -9.21 11.62
CA ALA A 386 -26.86 -9.84 12.92
C ALA A 386 -28.22 -9.46 13.55
N ALA A 387 -28.58 -8.18 13.49
CA ALA A 387 -29.87 -7.65 13.93
C ALA A 387 -31.03 -8.28 13.15
N LYS A 388 -30.91 -8.40 11.82
CA LYS A 388 -31.96 -9.04 10.99
C LYS A 388 -32.16 -10.51 11.35
N ARG A 389 -31.08 -11.28 11.46
CA ARG A 389 -31.12 -12.70 11.86
C ARG A 389 -31.71 -12.90 13.26
N LEU A 390 -31.48 -11.95 14.17
CA LEU A 390 -32.11 -11.96 15.48
C LEU A 390 -33.62 -11.72 15.33
N TYR A 391 -34.01 -10.61 14.70
CA TYR A 391 -35.39 -10.21 14.50
C TYR A 391 -36.26 -11.31 13.86
N ASP A 392 -35.75 -11.97 12.82
CA ASP A 392 -36.49 -13.00 12.07
C ASP A 392 -36.81 -14.25 12.88
N ARG A 393 -36.07 -14.51 13.97
CA ARG A 393 -36.29 -15.66 14.86
C ARG A 393 -37.17 -15.34 16.06
N LEU A 394 -37.48 -14.07 16.29
CA LEU A 394 -38.27 -13.67 17.44
C LEU A 394 -39.77 -13.87 17.16
N PRO A 395 -40.55 -14.26 18.17
CA PRO A 395 -42.01 -14.28 18.07
C PRO A 395 -42.60 -12.86 18.09
N ALA A 396 -43.86 -12.76 17.70
CA ALA A 396 -44.66 -11.55 17.88
C ALA A 396 -44.72 -11.13 19.35
N ALA A 397 -44.87 -9.83 19.60
CA ALA A 397 -45.00 -9.31 20.96
C ALA A 397 -46.31 -9.75 21.62
N ASP A 398 -46.22 -10.15 22.89
CA ASP A 398 -47.37 -10.45 23.73
C ASP A 398 -48.18 -9.16 24.02
N PRO A 399 -49.49 -9.12 23.70
CA PRO A 399 -50.35 -7.99 24.08
C PRO A 399 -50.33 -7.68 25.59
N ALA A 400 -50.08 -8.67 26.45
CA ALA A 400 -49.96 -8.50 27.90
C ALA A 400 -48.59 -7.98 28.36
N HIS A 401 -47.69 -7.62 27.44
CA HIS A 401 -46.37 -7.11 27.78
C HIS A 401 -46.45 -5.87 28.71
N PRO A 402 -45.71 -5.81 29.84
CA PRO A 402 -45.87 -4.76 30.86
C PRO A 402 -45.76 -3.33 30.34
N TYR A 403 -44.82 -3.08 29.43
CA TYR A 403 -44.66 -1.76 28.80
C TYR A 403 -45.89 -1.38 27.95
N LEU A 404 -46.45 -2.31 27.17
CA LEU A 404 -47.58 -2.04 26.28
C LEU A 404 -48.85 -1.73 27.10
N VAL A 405 -49.11 -2.55 28.12
CA VAL A 405 -50.22 -2.35 29.06
C VAL A 405 -50.09 -1.01 29.78
N ARG A 406 -48.92 -0.70 30.35
CA ARG A 406 -48.67 0.58 31.04
C ARG A 406 -48.83 1.79 30.11
N LYS A 407 -48.48 1.64 28.83
CA LYS A 407 -48.65 2.69 27.82
C LYS A 407 -50.04 2.70 27.17
N GLY A 408 -50.90 1.73 27.47
CA GLY A 408 -52.26 1.65 26.94
C GLY A 408 -52.32 1.44 25.43
N ILE A 409 -51.34 0.72 24.85
CA ILE A 409 -51.24 0.52 23.40
C ILE A 409 -51.15 -0.96 23.04
N PRO A 410 -51.82 -1.44 21.97
CA PRO A 410 -51.68 -2.78 21.46
C PRO A 410 -50.42 -2.90 20.57
N PRO A 411 -49.83 -4.11 20.48
CA PRO A 411 -48.69 -4.36 19.61
C PRO A 411 -49.06 -4.18 18.13
N THR A 412 -48.06 -3.86 17.30
CA THR A 412 -48.15 -3.91 15.83
C THR A 412 -47.53 -5.21 15.30
N PRO A 413 -47.89 -5.65 14.08
CA PRO A 413 -47.31 -6.85 13.46
C PRO A 413 -45.78 -6.80 13.30
N ASP A 414 -45.18 -5.62 13.31
CA ASP A 414 -43.73 -5.42 13.16
C ASP A 414 -42.95 -5.54 14.47
N ILE A 415 -43.61 -5.47 15.63
CA ILE A 415 -42.87 -5.61 16.88
C ILE A 415 -42.74 -7.08 17.28
N ARG A 416 -41.58 -7.39 17.83
CA ARG A 416 -41.20 -8.72 18.29
C ARG A 416 -40.87 -8.68 19.77
N GLN A 417 -40.72 -9.85 20.38
CA GLN A 417 -40.35 -9.94 21.79
C GLN A 417 -39.25 -10.98 22.02
N THR A 418 -38.26 -10.61 22.81
CA THR A 418 -37.17 -11.50 23.23
C THR A 418 -37.62 -12.41 24.38
N ARG A 419 -36.88 -13.50 24.60
CA ARG A 419 -37.13 -14.43 25.72
C ARG A 419 -36.97 -13.76 27.09
N ASN A 420 -36.11 -12.76 27.23
CA ASN A 420 -35.95 -11.98 28.47
C ASN A 420 -36.98 -10.84 28.60
N GLY A 421 -38.02 -10.82 27.75
CA GLY A 421 -39.16 -9.91 27.90
C GLY A 421 -38.91 -8.50 27.39
N ALA A 422 -37.93 -8.25 26.52
CA ALA A 422 -37.80 -6.96 25.85
C ALA A 422 -38.55 -6.95 24.52
N LEU A 423 -39.28 -5.87 24.25
CA LEU A 423 -39.81 -5.60 22.92
C LEU A 423 -38.65 -5.25 21.97
N VAL A 424 -38.82 -5.63 20.72
CA VAL A 424 -37.88 -5.39 19.63
C VAL A 424 -38.62 -4.67 18.52
N VAL A 425 -38.18 -3.45 18.23
CA VAL A 425 -38.76 -2.56 17.24
C VAL A 425 -37.79 -2.44 16.06
N PRO A 426 -38.19 -2.84 14.84
CA PRO A 426 -37.31 -2.79 13.67
C PRO A 426 -37.26 -1.40 13.03
N PHE A 427 -36.12 -1.06 12.45
CA PHE A 427 -35.89 0.21 11.75
C PHE A 427 -35.43 -0.05 10.31
N PHE A 428 -35.95 0.77 9.40
CA PHE A 428 -35.74 0.69 7.96
C PHE A 428 -35.24 2.03 7.41
N ASN A 429 -34.57 2.01 6.28
CA ASN A 429 -34.27 3.25 5.54
C ASN A 429 -35.42 3.63 4.60
N ALA A 430 -35.27 4.76 3.90
CA ALA A 430 -36.26 5.25 2.93
C ALA A 430 -36.58 4.27 1.78
N SER A 431 -35.68 3.33 1.47
CA SER A 431 -35.91 2.28 0.48
C SER A 431 -36.60 1.02 1.04
N GLY A 432 -37.08 1.06 2.29
CA GLY A 432 -37.72 -0.08 2.95
C GLY A 432 -36.77 -1.21 3.35
N THR A 433 -35.46 -0.97 3.32
CA THR A 433 -34.44 -1.96 3.69
C THR A 433 -34.21 -1.93 5.19
N PHE A 434 -34.25 -3.10 5.84
CA PHE A 434 -33.96 -3.24 7.27
C PHE A 434 -32.54 -2.77 7.59
N LYS A 435 -32.38 -2.04 8.70
CA LYS A 435 -31.09 -1.49 9.15
C LYS A 435 -30.71 -1.84 10.58
N THR A 436 -31.63 -1.72 11.53
CA THR A 436 -31.30 -1.89 12.95
C THR A 436 -32.53 -2.21 13.78
N LEU A 437 -32.32 -2.37 15.09
CA LEU A 437 -33.34 -2.63 16.10
C LEU A 437 -33.24 -1.62 17.24
N GLN A 438 -34.38 -1.36 17.88
CA GLN A 438 -34.48 -0.77 19.21
C GLN A 438 -35.08 -1.81 20.16
N TYR A 439 -34.52 -1.89 21.37
CA TYR A 439 -35.01 -2.69 22.47
C TYR A 439 -35.76 -1.82 23.47
N ILE A 440 -36.86 -2.36 23.98
CA ILE A 440 -37.64 -1.76 25.08
C ILE A 440 -37.92 -2.86 26.11
N PRO A 441 -37.12 -3.00 27.18
CA PRO A 441 -37.40 -3.89 28.29
C PRO A 441 -38.72 -3.53 28.99
N PRO A 442 -39.24 -4.40 29.88
CA PRO A 442 -40.48 -4.16 30.61
C PRO A 442 -40.52 -2.81 31.34
N GLU A 443 -39.37 -2.37 31.86
CA GLU A 443 -39.17 -1.12 32.59
C GLU A 443 -39.30 0.11 31.68
N GLY A 444 -39.12 -0.05 30.36
CA GLY A 444 -39.38 0.95 29.34
C GLY A 444 -38.18 1.80 28.90
N GLU A 445 -36.98 1.52 29.42
CA GLU A 445 -35.75 2.19 28.96
C GLU A 445 -35.41 1.73 27.54
N LYS A 446 -35.02 2.66 26.65
CA LYS A 446 -34.83 2.35 25.24
C LYS A 446 -33.35 2.17 24.92
N PHE A 447 -33.01 1.09 24.23
CA PHE A 447 -31.64 0.82 23.80
C PHE A 447 -31.59 0.55 22.31
N LEU A 448 -30.63 1.15 21.60
CA LEU A 448 -30.38 0.81 20.20
C LEU A 448 -29.48 -0.43 20.10
N PHE A 449 -29.64 -1.19 19.02
CA PHE A 449 -28.76 -2.29 18.71
C PHE A 449 -27.31 -1.79 18.64
N LYS A 450 -26.42 -2.48 19.35
CA LYS A 450 -25.05 -2.03 19.56
C LYS A 450 -24.30 -1.97 18.22
N ASP A 451 -23.55 -0.89 18.03
CA ASP A 451 -22.68 -0.64 16.86
C ASP A 451 -23.40 -0.72 15.49
N ALA A 452 -24.73 -0.62 15.49
CA ALA A 452 -25.53 -0.56 14.28
C ALA A 452 -25.73 0.90 13.81
N PRO A 453 -26.13 1.09 12.53
CA PRO A 453 -26.53 2.40 12.02
C PRO A 453 -27.57 3.09 12.91
N LYS A 454 -27.40 4.39 13.17
CA LYS A 454 -28.26 5.16 14.10
C LYS A 454 -29.07 6.28 13.44
N GLN A 455 -28.65 6.75 12.28
CA GLN A 455 -29.25 7.89 11.60
C GLN A 455 -29.98 7.43 10.34
N GLU A 456 -30.92 8.23 9.84
CA GLU A 456 -31.65 7.99 8.57
C GLU A 456 -32.49 6.71 8.55
N HIS A 457 -32.88 6.19 9.72
CA HIS A 457 -33.68 4.98 9.83
C HIS A 457 -34.90 5.23 10.71
N PHE A 458 -36.00 4.59 10.36
CA PHE A 458 -37.29 4.79 11.02
C PHE A 458 -38.16 3.53 10.95
N LEU A 459 -39.21 3.50 11.76
CA LEU A 459 -40.34 2.60 11.59
C LEU A 459 -41.55 3.41 11.17
N VAL A 460 -42.32 2.93 10.19
CA VAL A 460 -43.66 3.47 9.92
C VAL A 460 -44.68 2.64 10.69
N VAL A 461 -45.34 3.27 11.65
CA VAL A 461 -46.38 2.65 12.47
C VAL A 461 -47.74 2.92 11.83
N GLY A 462 -48.51 1.85 11.60
CA GLY A 462 -49.92 2.00 11.22
C GLY A 462 -50.24 1.90 9.73
N GLY A 463 -49.30 1.45 8.90
CA GLY A 463 -49.52 1.20 7.47
C GLY A 463 -48.53 1.94 6.56
N PRO A 464 -48.63 1.77 5.24
CA PRO A 464 -47.77 2.45 4.29
C PRO A 464 -48.00 3.96 4.30
N LEU A 465 -46.94 4.73 3.99
CA LEU A 465 -47.07 6.16 3.73
C LEU A 465 -47.75 6.37 2.38
N ASP A 466 -48.63 7.36 2.29
CA ASP A 466 -49.22 7.80 1.04
C ASP A 466 -48.96 9.31 0.83
N PRO A 467 -48.83 9.77 -0.43
CA PRO A 467 -48.48 11.15 -0.74
C PRO A 467 -49.64 12.15 -0.62
N VAL A 468 -50.86 11.67 -0.33
CA VAL A 468 -52.08 12.50 -0.30
C VAL A 468 -52.42 12.91 1.13
N ASN A 469 -52.20 12.03 2.10
CA ASN A 469 -52.50 12.24 3.50
C ASN A 469 -51.29 12.81 4.27
N PRO A 470 -51.55 13.57 5.34
CA PRO A 470 -50.48 14.08 6.20
C PRO A 470 -49.76 12.94 6.91
N ILE A 471 -48.43 13.08 7.02
CA ILE A 471 -47.56 12.18 7.76
C ILE A 471 -47.35 12.73 9.16
N LEU A 472 -47.55 11.90 10.18
CA LEU A 472 -47.25 12.25 11.56
C LEU A 472 -45.83 11.78 11.94
N TYR A 473 -45.21 12.47 12.89
CA TYR A 473 -43.85 12.17 13.35
C TYR A 473 -43.80 11.99 14.87
N ALA A 474 -43.04 11.00 15.35
CA ALA A 474 -42.84 10.77 16.78
C ALA A 474 -41.45 10.17 17.08
N GLU A 475 -40.88 10.50 18.24
CA GLU A 475 -39.57 9.96 18.69
C GLU A 475 -39.70 8.56 19.34
N GLY A 476 -40.90 8.16 19.74
CA GLY A 476 -41.09 6.96 20.55
C GLY A 476 -42.19 6.07 20.03
N TYR A 477 -41.99 4.76 20.12
CA TYR A 477 -42.97 3.75 19.70
C TYR A 477 -44.34 3.94 20.34
N ALA A 478 -44.38 4.21 21.65
CA ALA A 478 -45.65 4.42 22.34
C ALA A 478 -46.42 5.62 21.78
N THR A 479 -45.75 6.76 21.64
CA THR A 479 -46.33 7.98 21.06
C THR A 479 -46.77 7.74 19.61
N ALA A 480 -45.94 7.09 18.80
CA ALA A 480 -46.25 6.78 17.41
C ALA A 480 -47.52 5.91 17.31
N ARG A 481 -47.62 4.87 18.15
CA ARG A 481 -48.78 3.98 18.18
C ARG A 481 -50.03 4.69 18.70
N SER A 482 -49.93 5.51 19.74
CA SER A 482 -51.06 6.29 20.25
C SER A 482 -51.60 7.28 19.20
N LEU A 483 -50.72 7.99 18.47
CA LEU A 483 -51.11 8.88 17.39
C LEU A 483 -51.79 8.13 16.25
N ASN A 484 -51.27 6.96 15.87
CA ASN A 484 -51.89 6.11 14.86
C ASN A 484 -53.29 5.66 15.27
N LEU A 485 -53.48 5.23 16.53
CA LEU A 485 -54.81 4.81 17.02
C LEU A 485 -55.81 5.97 17.06
N ALA A 486 -55.35 7.17 17.43
CA ALA A 486 -56.22 8.33 17.55
C ALA A 486 -56.64 8.91 16.19
N THR A 487 -55.79 8.80 15.17
CA THR A 487 -55.99 9.48 13.87
C THR A 487 -56.28 8.51 12.72
N GLY A 488 -55.91 7.24 12.85
CA GLY A 488 -55.90 6.27 11.74
C GLY A 488 -54.77 6.51 10.73
N LEU A 489 -53.93 7.53 10.90
CA LEU A 489 -52.87 7.90 9.96
C LEU A 489 -51.55 7.18 10.26
N PRO A 490 -50.70 6.93 9.24
CA PRO A 490 -49.37 6.38 9.46
C PRO A 490 -48.45 7.38 10.17
N VAL A 491 -47.58 6.86 11.04
CA VAL A 491 -46.67 7.67 11.86
C VAL A 491 -45.23 7.23 11.67
N VAL A 492 -44.35 8.14 11.29
CA VAL A 492 -42.91 7.91 11.18
C VAL A 492 -42.28 8.02 12.56
N MET A 493 -41.65 6.93 13.01
CA MET A 493 -40.93 6.85 14.27
C MET A 493 -39.43 6.77 14.03
N THR A 494 -38.66 7.68 14.63
CA THR A 494 -37.18 7.74 14.52
C THR A 494 -36.45 7.53 15.81
#